data_AF-A0A524L832-F1
#
_entry.id   AF-A0A524L832-F1
#
_cell.length_a   1.000
_cell.length_b   1.000
_cell.length_c   1.000
_cell.angle_alpha   90.00
_cell.angle_beta   90.00
_cell.angle_gamma   90.00
#
_symmetry.space_group_name_H-M   'P 1'
#
loop_
_entity.id
_entity.type
_entity.pdbx_description
1 polymer ?
#
loop_
_entity_poly.entity_id
_entity_poly.type
_entity_poly.pdbx_seq_one_letter_code
_entity_poly.pdbx_strand_id
1 'polypeptide(L)'
;MPKIERIKKRHLLKKREQRDEIERIQSDLGSSIGIDYKTKLESGVLDDGSRILLLTNEIIFFEYEGRNYPTLRALLAGIIEIPTVTVDMGAVKFVVNGADIMRPGITKVDDSVSANGIVAIVDERHGKPLAVGVSKLSATDLMAVTSGMVVKSIHHINDDLWEFGRT
;
A
#
# COMPACT_ATOMS: atom_id res chain seq x y z
N MET A 1 -0.23 -0.31 18.07
CA MET A 1 0.33 -1.67 17.93
C MET A 1 1.73 -1.63 18.56
N PRO A 2 2.33 -2.77 18.97
CA PRO A 2 3.73 -2.74 19.39
C PRO A 2 4.61 -2.33 18.22
N LYS A 3 5.65 -1.54 18.49
CA LYS A 3 6.60 -1.07 17.49
C LYS A 3 7.30 -2.26 16.82
N ILE A 4 7.47 -2.21 15.51
CA ILE A 4 8.25 -3.20 14.75
C ILE A 4 9.74 -2.92 14.98
N GLU A 5 10.48 -3.90 15.50
CA GLU A 5 11.90 -3.75 15.82
C GLU A 5 12.81 -4.63 14.97
N ARG A 6 12.30 -5.75 14.44
CA ARG A 6 13.10 -6.68 13.63
C ARG A 6 12.28 -7.60 12.72
N ILE A 7 12.96 -8.10 11.69
CA ILE A 7 12.53 -9.27 10.92
C ILE A 7 12.92 -10.53 11.70
N LYS A 8 11.95 -11.29 12.22
CA LYS A 8 12.18 -12.53 13.00
C LYS A 8 12.73 -13.66 12.14
N LYS A 9 12.22 -13.80 10.92
CA LYS A 9 12.60 -14.84 9.96
C LYS A 9 12.55 -14.26 8.57
N ARG A 10 13.50 -14.60 7.72
CA ARG A 10 13.40 -14.40 6.27
C ARG A 10 14.11 -15.52 5.53
N HIS A 11 13.65 -15.81 4.32
CA HIS A 11 14.25 -16.82 3.46
C HIS A 11 13.97 -16.51 2.00
N LEU A 12 14.87 -16.95 1.12
CA LEU A 12 14.68 -16.86 -0.31
C LEU A 12 13.53 -17.78 -0.75
N LEU A 13 12.60 -17.23 -1.54
CA LEU A 13 11.48 -17.98 -2.09
C LEU A 13 11.95 -18.96 -3.18
N LYS A 14 11.38 -20.16 -3.16
CA LYS A 14 11.56 -21.12 -4.25
C LYS A 14 10.75 -20.66 -5.47
N LYS A 15 11.18 -21.00 -6.69
CA LYS A 15 10.49 -20.60 -7.94
C LYS A 15 8.97 -20.83 -7.94
N ARG A 16 8.53 -21.98 -7.41
CA ARG A 16 7.10 -22.31 -7.31
C ARG A 16 6.37 -21.37 -6.35
N GLU A 17 6.90 -21.25 -5.13
CA GLU A 17 6.35 -20.40 -4.07
C GLU A 17 6.31 -18.92 -4.49
N GLN A 18 7.36 -18.45 -5.15
CA GLN A 18 7.42 -17.09 -5.68
C GLN A 18 6.34 -16.82 -6.72
N ARG A 19 6.09 -17.76 -7.63
CA ARG A 19 5.02 -17.62 -8.62
C ARG A 19 3.66 -17.56 -7.92
N ASP A 20 3.41 -18.48 -7.00
CA ASP A 20 2.14 -18.56 -6.27
C ASP A 20 1.89 -17.26 -5.45
N GLU A 21 2.94 -16.67 -4.87
CA GLU A 21 2.86 -15.39 -4.15
C GLU A 21 2.62 -14.19 -5.08
N ILE A 22 3.30 -14.14 -6.23
CA ILE A 22 3.07 -13.09 -7.25
C ILE A 22 1.63 -13.15 -7.77
N GLU A 23 1.11 -14.34 -8.07
CA GLU A 23 -0.28 -14.53 -8.51
C GLU A 23 -1.28 -14.03 -7.46
N ARG A 24 -1.03 -14.35 -6.17
CA ARG A 24 -1.84 -13.85 -5.06
C ARG A 24 -1.82 -12.32 -4.96
N ILE A 25 -0.64 -11.70 -5.05
CA ILE A 25 -0.50 -10.24 -5.01
C ILE A 25 -1.22 -9.58 -6.18
N GLN A 26 -1.10 -10.13 -7.39
CA GLN A 26 -1.79 -9.60 -8.57
C GLN A 26 -3.32 -9.70 -8.41
N SER A 27 -3.81 -10.79 -7.82
CA SER A 27 -5.23 -10.92 -7.47
C SER A 27 -5.67 -9.90 -6.42
N ASP A 28 -4.85 -9.66 -5.39
CA ASP A 28 -5.14 -8.69 -4.32
C ASP A 28 -5.17 -7.25 -4.85
N LEU A 29 -4.26 -6.89 -5.76
CA LEU A 29 -4.19 -5.57 -6.39
C LEU A 29 -5.24 -5.37 -7.49
N GLY A 30 -5.66 -6.45 -8.14
CA GLY A 30 -6.48 -6.39 -9.36
C GLY A 30 -5.68 -5.93 -10.60
N SER A 31 -4.35 -5.96 -10.55
CA SER A 31 -3.45 -5.54 -11.63
C SER A 31 -2.17 -6.37 -11.67
N SER A 32 -1.49 -6.36 -12.81
CA SER A 32 -0.18 -6.97 -12.95
C SER A 32 0.89 -6.11 -12.28
N ILE A 33 1.80 -6.74 -11.54
CA ILE A 33 3.00 -6.09 -11.00
C ILE A 33 4.19 -6.28 -11.95
N GLY A 34 5.05 -5.26 -12.08
CA GLY A 34 6.25 -5.28 -12.94
C GLY A 34 7.41 -6.15 -12.43
N ILE A 35 7.15 -7.08 -11.51
CA ILE A 35 8.18 -7.94 -10.91
C ILE A 35 8.28 -9.25 -11.68
N ASP A 36 9.43 -9.49 -12.33
CA ASP A 36 9.72 -10.75 -13.02
C ASP A 36 9.92 -11.90 -12.02
N TYR A 37 9.41 -13.09 -12.35
CA TYR A 37 9.63 -14.36 -11.64
C TYR A 37 11.12 -14.79 -11.57
N LYS A 38 12.00 -14.19 -12.39
CA LYS A 38 13.45 -14.38 -12.30
C LYS A 38 14.10 -13.58 -11.18
N THR A 39 13.43 -12.53 -10.71
CA THR A 39 13.90 -11.71 -9.60
C THR A 39 13.91 -12.55 -8.33
N LYS A 40 14.95 -12.42 -7.51
CA LYS A 40 15.04 -13.18 -6.25
C LYS A 40 14.23 -12.46 -5.18
N LEU A 41 13.08 -13.03 -4.82
CA LEU A 41 12.25 -12.52 -3.74
C LEU A 41 12.49 -13.30 -2.45
N GLU A 42 12.42 -12.61 -1.31
CA GLU A 42 12.49 -13.23 0.01
C GLU A 42 11.15 -13.06 0.71
N SER A 43 10.68 -14.11 1.40
CA SER A 43 9.56 -14.00 2.33
C SER A 43 10.10 -13.85 3.75
N GLY A 44 9.51 -12.93 4.51
CA GLY A 44 9.85 -12.67 5.89
C GLY A 44 8.65 -12.57 6.81
N VAL A 45 8.93 -12.58 8.11
CA VAL A 45 7.95 -12.38 9.18
C VAL A 45 8.54 -11.35 10.15
N LEU A 46 7.80 -10.28 10.39
CA LEU A 46 8.12 -9.24 11.36
C LEU A 46 7.81 -9.73 12.79
N ASP A 47 8.28 -8.98 13.79
CA ASP A 47 8.10 -9.33 15.19
C ASP A 47 6.67 -9.16 15.71
N ASP A 48 5.87 -8.32 15.08
CA ASP A 48 4.41 -8.23 15.25
C ASP A 48 3.64 -9.42 14.62
N GLY A 49 4.32 -10.26 13.83
CA GLY A 49 3.74 -11.42 13.15
C GLY A 49 3.32 -11.17 11.70
N SER A 50 3.40 -9.93 11.21
CA SER A 50 3.09 -9.56 9.83
C SER A 50 4.02 -10.29 8.86
N ARG A 51 3.45 -10.90 7.82
CA ARG A 51 4.24 -11.46 6.71
C ARG A 51 4.64 -10.36 5.76
N ILE A 52 5.84 -10.45 5.23
CA ILE A 52 6.41 -9.46 4.32
C ILE A 52 7.05 -10.15 3.11
N LEU A 53 7.08 -9.44 1.99
CA LEU A 53 7.82 -9.81 0.79
C LEU A 53 8.94 -8.78 0.58
N LEU A 54 10.15 -9.24 0.34
CA LEU A 54 11.31 -8.40 0.12
C LEU A 54 11.89 -8.58 -1.28
N LEU A 55 12.39 -7.46 -1.82
CA LEU A 55 13.15 -7.39 -3.06
C LEU A 55 14.46 -6.65 -2.78
N THR A 56 15.60 -7.34 -2.89
CA THR A 56 16.93 -6.72 -2.65
C THR A 56 17.00 -6.02 -1.28
N ASN A 57 16.55 -6.70 -0.22
CA ASN A 57 16.41 -6.17 1.15
C ASN A 57 15.34 -5.08 1.37
N GLU A 58 14.67 -4.57 0.34
CA GLU A 58 13.56 -3.64 0.50
C GLU A 58 12.26 -4.39 0.74
N ILE A 59 11.48 -4.02 1.76
CA ILE A 59 10.14 -4.57 1.98
C ILE A 59 9.20 -3.97 0.94
N ILE A 60 8.70 -4.80 0.03
CA ILE A 60 7.84 -4.35 -1.07
C ILE A 60 6.36 -4.60 -0.81
N PHE A 61 6.02 -5.65 -0.05
CA PHE A 61 4.65 -5.94 0.38
C PHE A 61 4.61 -6.40 1.83
N PHE A 62 3.45 -6.22 2.46
CA PHE A 62 3.11 -6.78 3.76
C PHE A 62 1.67 -7.32 3.75
N GLU A 63 1.43 -8.36 4.55
CA GLU A 63 0.09 -8.95 4.73
C GLU A 63 -0.63 -8.27 5.89
N TYR A 64 -1.85 -7.80 5.65
CA TYR A 64 -2.74 -7.27 6.68
C TYR A 64 -4.16 -7.82 6.46
N GLU A 65 -4.76 -8.39 7.50
CA GLU A 65 -6.10 -9.02 7.43
C GLU A 65 -6.22 -10.05 6.27
N GLY A 66 -5.13 -10.75 5.94
CA GLY A 66 -5.09 -11.78 4.89
C GLY A 66 -4.89 -11.28 3.47
N ARG A 67 -4.81 -9.97 3.25
CA ARG A 67 -4.56 -9.34 1.94
C ARG A 67 -3.17 -8.73 1.87
N ASN A 68 -2.53 -8.78 0.71
CA ASN A 68 -1.25 -8.11 0.48
C ASN A 68 -1.41 -6.64 0.10
N TYR A 69 -0.63 -5.78 0.73
CA TYR A 69 -0.56 -4.36 0.44
C TYR A 69 0.88 -3.96 0.09
N PRO A 70 1.08 -3.10 -0.93
CA PRO A 70 2.41 -2.57 -1.20
C PRO A 70 2.84 -1.64 -0.08
N THR A 71 4.14 -1.57 0.19
CA THR A 71 4.67 -0.57 1.12
C THR A 71 4.74 0.79 0.45
N LEU A 72 4.66 1.87 1.24
CA LEU A 72 4.88 3.22 0.73
C LEU A 72 6.26 3.39 0.08
N ARG A 73 7.26 2.66 0.58
CA ARG A 73 8.62 2.66 0.00
C ARG A 73 8.66 2.04 -1.38
N ALA A 74 7.93 0.94 -1.60
CA ALA A 74 7.80 0.34 -2.92
C ALA A 74 7.16 1.31 -3.92
N LEU A 75 6.14 2.05 -3.48
CA LEU A 75 5.48 3.07 -4.30
C LEU A 75 6.41 4.25 -4.59
N LEU A 76 7.11 4.77 -3.57
CA LEU A 76 8.06 5.88 -3.72
C LEU A 76 9.26 5.53 -4.61
N ALA A 77 9.71 4.28 -4.59
CA ALA A 77 10.79 3.78 -5.42
C ALA A 77 10.35 3.46 -6.86
N GLY A 78 9.04 3.52 -7.16
CA GLY A 78 8.50 3.12 -8.47
C GLY A 78 8.63 1.62 -8.76
N ILE A 79 8.78 0.79 -7.71
CA ILE A 79 8.83 -0.67 -7.86
C ILE A 79 7.41 -1.22 -8.11
N ILE A 80 6.43 -0.63 -7.43
CA ILE A 80 5.01 -0.96 -7.55
C ILE A 80 4.23 0.30 -7.89
N GLU A 81 3.27 0.16 -8.79
CA GLU A 81 2.32 1.20 -9.17
C GLU A 81 0.91 0.70 -8.90
N ILE A 82 0.07 1.56 -8.32
CA ILE A 82 -1.34 1.30 -8.03
C ILE A 82 -2.16 2.56 -8.31
N PRO A 83 -3.49 2.45 -8.50
CA PRO A 83 -4.37 3.61 -8.71
C PRO A 83 -4.24 4.63 -7.58
N THR A 84 -4.42 5.91 -7.91
CA THR A 84 -4.21 7.01 -6.97
C THR A 84 -5.50 7.75 -6.59
N VAL A 85 -5.55 8.22 -5.36
CA VAL A 85 -6.53 9.19 -4.86
C VAL A 85 -5.75 10.41 -4.38
N THR A 86 -5.97 11.55 -5.02
CA THR A 86 -5.27 12.80 -4.70
C THR A 86 -6.05 13.59 -3.66
N VAL A 87 -5.35 14.06 -2.62
CA VAL A 87 -5.93 14.89 -1.56
C VAL A 87 -5.37 16.30 -1.58
N ASP A 88 -6.17 17.23 -1.07
CA ASP A 88 -5.73 18.62 -0.87
C ASP A 88 -4.64 18.73 0.21
N MET A 89 -3.94 19.86 0.21
CA MET A 89 -2.88 20.10 1.20
C MET A 89 -3.36 20.18 2.65
N GLY A 90 -4.64 20.49 2.90
CA GLY A 90 -5.24 20.54 4.23
C GLY A 90 -5.45 19.15 4.86
N ALA A 91 -5.69 18.14 4.02
CA ALA A 91 -5.85 16.74 4.41
C ALA A 91 -4.53 16.04 4.75
N VAL A 92 -3.40 16.48 4.17
CA VAL A 92 -2.08 15.82 4.29
C VAL A 92 -1.73 15.48 5.74
N LYS A 93 -1.85 16.44 6.67
CA LYS A 93 -1.50 16.22 8.08
C LYS A 93 -2.31 15.12 8.75
N PHE A 94 -3.53 14.85 8.29
CA PHE A 94 -4.38 13.81 8.84
C PHE A 94 -4.03 12.45 8.22
N VAL A 95 -3.77 12.42 6.91
CA VAL A 95 -3.39 11.21 6.18
C VAL A 95 -2.08 10.63 6.73
N VAL A 96 -1.06 11.46 6.92
CA VAL A 96 0.24 11.00 7.49
C VAL A 96 0.17 10.64 8.98
N ASN A 97 -0.99 10.86 9.63
CA ASN A 97 -1.25 10.42 11.00
C ASN A 97 -2.25 9.25 11.04
N GLY A 98 -2.51 8.62 9.90
CA GLY A 98 -3.32 7.40 9.81
C GLY A 98 -4.83 7.62 9.81
N ALA A 99 -5.31 8.85 9.64
CA ALA A 99 -6.74 9.09 9.51
C ALA A 99 -7.28 8.48 8.20
N ASP A 100 -8.51 7.98 8.26
CA ASP A 100 -9.25 7.62 7.05
C ASP A 100 -9.52 8.86 6.18
N ILE A 101 -9.70 8.62 4.87
CA ILE A 101 -9.82 9.71 3.91
C ILE A 101 -11.30 10.02 3.75
N MET A 102 -11.62 11.28 4.01
CA MET A 102 -12.96 11.83 3.86
C MET A 102 -13.10 12.45 2.47
N ARG A 103 -14.27 12.27 1.85
CA ARG A 103 -14.55 12.78 0.51
C ARG A 103 -14.23 14.27 0.30
N PRO A 104 -14.52 15.20 1.24
CA PRO A 104 -14.24 16.62 1.03
C PRO A 104 -12.76 16.94 0.81
N GLY A 105 -11.84 16.10 1.30
CA GLY A 105 -10.40 16.30 1.13
C GLY A 105 -9.84 15.75 -0.17
N ILE A 106 -10.66 15.12 -1.03
CA ILE A 106 -10.22 14.53 -2.31
C ILE A 106 -10.40 15.52 -3.44
N THR A 107 -9.33 15.79 -4.18
CA THR A 107 -9.29 16.72 -5.31
C THR A 107 -9.28 16.03 -6.67
N LYS A 108 -8.75 14.80 -6.75
CA LYS A 108 -8.72 13.98 -7.97
C LYS A 108 -8.74 12.49 -7.64
N VAL A 109 -9.36 11.70 -8.50
CA VAL A 109 -9.41 10.24 -8.41
C VAL A 109 -8.96 9.66 -9.75
N ASP A 110 -8.14 8.61 -9.72
CA ASP A 110 -7.79 7.82 -10.89
C ASP A 110 -9.00 6.99 -11.35
N ASP A 111 -9.29 6.99 -12.65
CA ASP A 111 -10.44 6.29 -13.24
C ASP A 111 -10.39 4.77 -13.02
N SER A 112 -9.20 4.22 -12.78
CA SER A 112 -9.00 2.80 -12.48
C SER A 112 -9.32 2.41 -11.04
N VAL A 113 -9.67 3.35 -10.16
CA VAL A 113 -10.09 3.06 -8.79
C VAL A 113 -11.39 2.27 -8.78
N SER A 114 -11.35 1.11 -8.13
CA SER A 114 -12.50 0.22 -7.95
C SER A 114 -12.94 0.17 -6.48
N ALA A 115 -14.21 -0.19 -6.26
CA ALA A 115 -14.69 -0.48 -4.92
C ALA A 115 -13.94 -1.68 -4.33
N ASN A 116 -13.49 -1.56 -3.08
CA ASN A 116 -12.56 -2.46 -2.40
C ASN A 116 -11.16 -2.56 -3.06
N GLY A 117 -10.82 -1.66 -4.00
CA GLY A 117 -9.50 -1.57 -4.62
C GLY A 117 -8.45 -0.98 -3.67
N ILE A 118 -7.21 -1.43 -3.81
CA ILE A 118 -6.05 -0.85 -3.10
C ILE A 118 -5.61 0.41 -3.85
N VAL A 119 -5.46 1.51 -3.12
CA VAL A 119 -5.13 2.82 -3.69
C VAL A 119 -3.98 3.49 -2.93
N ALA A 120 -3.19 4.27 -3.65
CA ALA A 120 -2.22 5.19 -3.07
C ALA A 120 -2.88 6.56 -2.84
N ILE A 121 -2.73 7.11 -1.65
CA ILE A 121 -3.16 8.46 -1.33
C ILE A 121 -1.98 9.39 -1.59
N VAL A 122 -2.15 10.39 -2.45
CA VAL A 122 -1.09 11.30 -2.88
C VAL A 122 -1.47 12.77 -2.64
N ASP A 123 -0.49 13.64 -2.44
CA ASP A 123 -0.75 15.08 -2.33
C ASP A 123 -0.92 15.76 -3.71
N GLU A 124 -1.80 16.74 -3.82
CA GLU A 124 -2.05 17.47 -5.08
C GLU A 124 -0.85 18.26 -5.62
N ARG A 125 0.14 18.59 -4.77
CA ARG A 125 1.24 19.47 -5.14
C ARG A 125 2.43 18.71 -5.73
N HIS A 126 2.78 17.56 -5.17
CA HIS A 126 3.95 16.78 -5.56
C HIS A 126 3.61 15.38 -6.06
N GLY A 127 2.38 14.90 -5.82
CA GLY A 127 1.96 13.55 -6.19
C GLY A 127 2.68 12.46 -5.41
N LYS A 128 3.24 12.76 -4.22
CA LYS A 128 3.99 11.76 -3.45
C LYS A 128 3.04 10.88 -2.64
N PRO A 129 3.22 9.54 -2.65
CA PRO A 129 2.47 8.64 -1.78
C PRO A 129 2.63 9.01 -0.30
N LEU A 130 1.50 9.24 0.36
CA LEU A 130 1.39 9.56 1.79
C LEU A 130 0.85 8.38 2.59
N ALA A 131 -0.05 7.61 1.98
CA ALA A 131 -0.65 6.43 2.55
C ALA A 131 -1.06 5.42 1.46
N VAL A 132 -1.30 4.19 1.88
CA VAL A 132 -1.96 3.12 1.16
C VAL A 132 -3.28 2.84 1.87
N GLY A 133 -4.35 2.71 1.10
CA GLY A 133 -5.68 2.50 1.64
C GLY A 133 -6.54 1.61 0.74
N VAL A 134 -7.76 1.34 1.22
CA VAL A 134 -8.79 0.61 0.48
C VAL A 134 -9.93 1.54 0.17
N SER A 135 -10.21 1.76 -1.12
CA SER A 135 -11.36 2.56 -1.54
C SER A 135 -12.65 1.80 -1.25
N LYS A 136 -13.65 2.46 -0.66
CA LYS A 136 -14.98 1.88 -0.45
C LYS A 136 -15.86 1.95 -1.71
N LEU A 137 -15.50 2.80 -2.65
CA LEU A 137 -16.31 3.19 -3.78
C LEU A 137 -15.48 3.12 -5.07
N SER A 138 -16.15 2.95 -6.20
CA SER A 138 -15.51 3.10 -7.52
C SER A 138 -15.12 4.57 -7.76
N ALA A 139 -14.28 4.84 -8.76
CA ALA A 139 -13.95 6.21 -9.17
C ALA A 139 -15.20 7.05 -9.45
N THR A 140 -16.15 6.48 -10.19
CA THR A 140 -17.43 7.13 -10.53
C THR A 140 -18.24 7.48 -9.30
N ASP A 141 -18.39 6.52 -8.36
CA ASP A 141 -19.18 6.73 -7.15
C ASP A 141 -18.50 7.70 -6.17
N LEU A 142 -17.17 7.63 -6.06
CA LEU A 142 -16.35 8.58 -5.31
C LEU A 142 -16.62 10.02 -5.78
N MET A 143 -16.66 10.22 -7.09
CA MET A 143 -16.91 11.54 -7.66
C MET A 143 -18.35 12.01 -7.47
N ALA A 144 -19.33 11.09 -7.40
CA ALA A 144 -20.74 11.40 -7.20
C ALA A 144 -21.09 11.77 -5.75
N VAL A 145 -20.38 11.24 -4.75
CA VAL A 145 -20.60 11.59 -3.34
C VAL A 145 -19.91 12.90 -2.96
N THR A 146 -20.51 13.63 -2.02
CA THR A 146 -20.00 14.93 -1.55
C THR A 146 -19.44 14.88 -0.12
N SER A 147 -19.72 13.82 0.64
CA SER A 147 -19.33 13.70 2.04
C SER A 147 -19.15 12.24 2.46
N GLY A 148 -18.59 12.03 3.66
CA GLY A 148 -18.38 10.70 4.24
C GLY A 148 -16.95 10.16 4.08
N MET A 149 -16.66 9.08 4.82
CA MET A 149 -15.41 8.34 4.73
C MET A 149 -15.44 7.41 3.51
N VAL A 150 -14.44 7.54 2.64
CA VAL A 150 -14.44 6.88 1.33
C VAL A 150 -13.20 6.03 1.07
N VAL A 151 -12.10 6.24 1.80
CA VAL A 151 -10.94 5.33 1.78
C VAL A 151 -10.55 5.00 3.23
N LYS A 152 -10.44 3.70 3.53
CA LYS A 152 -9.89 3.22 4.81
C LYS A 152 -8.35 3.25 4.73
N SER A 153 -7.69 3.89 5.69
CA SER A 153 -6.23 3.93 5.77
C SER A 153 -5.68 2.58 6.27
N ILE A 154 -4.61 2.07 5.65
CA ILE A 154 -3.98 0.78 6.00
C ILE A 154 -2.52 0.96 6.39
N HIS A 155 -1.76 1.74 5.62
CA HIS A 155 -0.35 2.01 5.86
C HIS A 155 -0.05 3.46 5.51
N HIS A 156 0.69 4.18 6.34
CA HIS A 156 0.93 5.61 6.15
C HIS A 156 2.34 6.02 6.59
N ILE A 157 2.77 7.21 6.17
CA ILE A 157 4.01 7.83 6.67
C ILE A 157 3.94 7.88 8.21
N ASN A 158 5.05 7.61 8.89
CA ASN A 158 5.20 7.58 10.35
C ASN A 158 4.49 6.41 11.08
N ASP A 159 3.91 5.44 10.38
CA ASP A 159 3.49 4.20 11.05
C ASP A 159 4.69 3.29 11.38
N ASP A 160 4.42 2.24 12.15
CA ASP A 160 5.46 1.34 12.66
C ASP A 160 6.28 0.69 11.52
N LEU A 161 5.65 0.35 10.40
CA LEU A 161 6.32 -0.28 9.25
C LEU A 161 7.16 0.75 8.46
N TRP A 162 6.64 1.96 8.29
CA TRP A 162 7.37 3.06 7.66
C TRP A 162 8.64 3.41 8.44
N GLU A 163 8.51 3.54 9.77
CA GLU A 163 9.61 3.84 10.68
C GLU A 163 10.63 2.70 10.73
N PHE A 164 10.20 1.45 10.74
CA PHE A 164 11.09 0.29 10.69
C PHE A 164 11.99 0.31 9.43
N GLY A 165 11.44 0.66 8.27
CA GLY A 165 12.22 0.77 7.04
C GLY A 165 13.15 1.99 6.95
N ARG A 166 13.17 2.90 7.94
CA ARG A 166 14.15 4.01 7.98
C ARG A 166 15.52 3.57 8.53
N THR A 167 15.54 2.46 9.26
CA THR A 167 16.70 1.90 9.96
C THR A 167 17.55 1.06 9.03
#